data_AF-A0A1C6FQS7-F1
#
_entry.id   AF-A0A1C6FQS7-F1
#
_cell.length_a   1.000
_cell.length_b   1.000
_cell.length_c   1.000
_cell.angle_alpha   90.00
_cell.angle_beta   90.00
_cell.angle_gamma   90.00
#
_symmetry.space_group_name_H-M   'P 1'
#
loop_
_entity.id
_entity.type
_entity.pdbx_description
1 polymer ?
#
loop_
_entity_poly.entity_id
_entity_poly.type
_entity_poly.pdbx_seq_one_letter_code
_entity_poly.pdbx_strand_id
1 'polypeptide(L)' 'MTAMLRIACRVISRRVEDGENVDKVLTDYPRLTPDEIAEIKAELGVTE' A
#
# COMPACT_ATOMS: atom_id res chain seq x y z
N MET A 1 -0.42 12.31 -4.65
CA MET A 1 0.34 11.11 -5.06
C MET A 1 1.49 11.40 -6.02
N THR A 2 2.71 11.04 -5.61
CA THR A 2 3.91 10.96 -6.45
C THR A 2 3.84 9.73 -7.37
N ALA A 3 4.70 9.66 -8.40
CA ALA A 3 4.72 8.51 -9.32
C ALA A 3 5.03 7.19 -8.62
N MET A 4 5.87 7.21 -7.57
CA MET A 4 6.18 6.02 -6.76
C MET A 4 4.96 5.54 -5.96
N LEU A 5 4.21 6.44 -5.32
CA LEU A 5 2.97 6.13 -4.60
C LEU A 5 1.94 5.43 -5.49
N ARG A 6 1.75 5.92 -6.71
CA ARG A 6 0.83 5.29 -7.67
C ARG A 6 1.23 3.87 -8.01
N ILE A 7 2.53 3.61 -8.16
CA ILE A 7 3.04 2.27 -8.43
C ILE A 7 2.84 1.39 -7.19
N ALA A 8 3.21 1.88 -6.01
CA ALA A 8 3.06 1.17 -4.74
C ALA A 8 1.58 0.80 -4.49
N CYS A 9 0.65 1.77 -4.58
CA CYS A 9 -0.77 1.53 -4.43
C CYS A 9 -1.28 0.45 -5.39
N ARG A 10 -0.87 0.53 -6.67
CA ARG A 10 -1.28 -0.46 -7.68
C ARG A 10 -0.72 -1.85 -7.42
N VAL A 11 0.53 -1.96 -6.96
CA VAL A 11 1.16 -3.24 -6.59
C VAL A 11 0.50 -3.81 -5.34
N ILE A 12 0.26 -2.98 -4.33
CA ILE A 12 -0.40 -3.40 -3.08
C ILE A 12 -1.82 -3.85 -3.39
N SER A 13 -2.60 -3.08 -4.16
CA SER A 13 -3.95 -3.47 -4.60
C SER A 13 -3.96 -4.81 -5.30
N ARG A 14 -3.02 -5.02 -6.24
CA ARG A 14 -2.86 -6.30 -6.95
C ARG A 14 -2.53 -7.46 -6.02
N ARG A 15 -1.65 -7.23 -5.04
CA ARG A 15 -1.20 -8.24 -4.05
C ARG A 15 -2.34 -8.61 -3.09
N VAL A 16 -3.12 -7.62 -2.68
CA VAL A 16 -4.29 -7.81 -1.80
C VAL A 16 -5.40 -8.57 -2.51
N GLU A 17 -5.66 -8.27 -3.78
CA GLU A 17 -6.57 -9.06 -4.62
C GLU A 17 -6.11 -10.52 -4.80
N ASP A 18 -4.79 -10.76 -4.79
CA ASP A 18 -4.20 -12.11 -4.82
C ASP A 18 -4.31 -12.85 -3.47
N GLY A 19 -4.80 -12.17 -2.43
CA GLY A 19 -4.95 -12.71 -1.07
C GLY A 19 -3.75 -12.46 -0.15
N GLU A 20 -2.80 -11.62 -0.56
CA GLU A 20 -1.68 -11.22 0.29
C GLU A 20 -2.08 -10.09 1.26
N ASN A 21 -1.51 -10.12 2.46
CA ASN A 21 -1.87 -9.18 3.51
C ASN A 21 -1.19 -7.81 3.30
N VAL A 22 -1.97 -6.72 3.28
CA VAL A 22 -1.48 -5.33 3.14
C VAL A 22 -0.31 -5.04 4.06
N ASP A 23 -0.37 -5.50 5.31
CA ASP A 23 0.63 -5.17 6.33
C ASP A 23 1.99 -5.81 6.01
N LYS A 24 1.99 -7.03 5.46
CA LYS A 24 3.20 -7.68 4.94
C LYS A 24 3.78 -6.93 3.75
N VAL A 25 2.94 -6.51 2.81
CA VAL A 25 3.40 -5.77 1.63
C VAL A 25 3.99 -4.43 2.04
N LEU A 26 3.33 -3.71 2.96
CA LEU A 26 3.83 -2.45 3.52
C LEU A 26 5.17 -2.62 4.25
N THR A 27 5.37 -3.74 4.94
CA THR A 27 6.64 -4.06 5.62
C THR A 27 7.81 -4.19 4.63
N ASP A 28 7.54 -4.60 3.37
CA ASP A 28 8.54 -4.68 2.30
C ASP A 28 8.99 -3.30 1.77
N TYR A 29 8.25 -2.24 2.12
CA TYR A 29 8.53 -0.87 1.70
C TYR A 29 8.94 0.04 2.88
N PRO A 30 10.16 -0.14 3.44
CA PRO A 30 10.67 0.70 4.53
C PRO A 30 10.95 2.16 4.12
N ARG A 31 10.81 2.49 2.83
CA ARG A 31 10.99 3.84 2.28
C ARG A 31 9.68 4.64 2.17
N LEU A 32 8.52 4.00 2.38
CA LEU A 32 7.26 4.74 2.43
C LEU A 32 7.19 5.51 3.74
N THR A 33 6.89 6.79 3.65
CA THR A 33 6.58 7.57 4.85
C THR A 33 5.22 7.17 5.43
N PRO A 34 4.99 7.33 6.74
CA PRO A 34 3.71 6.96 7.36
C PRO A 34 2.51 7.68 6.74
N ASP A 35 2.70 8.89 6.21
CA ASP A 35 1.68 9.65 5.47
C ASP A 35 1.28 8.94 4.16
N GLU A 36 2.27 8.44 3.42
CA GLU A 36 2.09 7.68 2.18
C GLU A 36 1.41 6.33 2.45
N ILE A 37 1.80 5.66 3.54
CA ILE A 37 1.15 4.41 3.98
C ILE A 37 -0.31 4.65 4.34
N ALA A 38 -0.61 5.77 5.02
CA ALA A 38 -1.98 6.14 5.36
C ALA A 38 -2.81 6.45 4.11
N GLU A 39 -2.27 7.19 3.14
CA GLU A 39 -2.92 7.42 1.83
C GLU A 39 -3.23 6.08 1.14
N ILE A 40 -2.26 5.16 1.09
CA ILE A 40 -2.44 3.86 0.44
C ILE A 40 -3.47 3.00 1.18
N LYS A 41 -3.42 2.91 2.52
CA LYS A 41 -4.43 2.17 3.32
C LYS A 41 -5.83 2.75 3.12
N ALA A 42 -5.96 4.07 3.09
CA ALA A 42 -7.21 4.75 2.84
C ALA A 42 -7.75 4.48 1.42
N GLU A 43 -6.87 4.50 0.41
CA GLU A 43 -7.25 4.24 -0.99
C GLU A 43 -7.62 2.77 -1.23
N LEU A 44 -6.96 1.84 -0.54
CA LEU A 44 -7.29 0.41 -0.57
C LEU A 44 -8.52 0.05 0.27
N GLY A 45 -9.03 0.96 1.10
CA GLY A 45 -10.14 0.68 2.02
C GLY A 45 -9.82 -0.36 3.10
N VAL A 46 -8.54 -0.62 3.35
CA VAL A 46 -8.09 -1.60 4.35
C VAL A 46 -8.05 -0.88 5.70
N THR A 47 -9.21 -0.84 6.34
CA THR A 47 -9.40 -0.39 7.72
C THR A 47 -9.51 -1.66 8.57
N GLU A 48 -8.41 -2.06 9.20
CA GLU A 48 -8.44 -3.01 10.32
C GLU A 48 -8.49 -2.24 11.64
#